data_AF-A0A1C7NDQ9-F1
#
_entry.id   AF-A0A1C7NDQ9-F1
#
_cell.length_a   1.000
_cell.length_b   1.000
_cell.length_c   1.000
_cell.angle_alpha   90.00
_cell.angle_beta   90.00
_cell.angle_gamma   90.00
#
_symmetry.space_group_name_H-M   'P 1'
#
loop_
_entity.id
_entity.type
_entity.pdbx_description
1 polymer ?
#
loop_
_entity_poly.entity_id
_entity_poly.type
_entity_poly.pdbx_seq_one_letter_code
_entity_poly.pdbx_strand_id
1 'polypeptide(L)'
;MQRLPENIITRIAYFSSIEDALALGSCSRHCYHSILDNEAFWRSKSLKEFGNIFRLYQIFITSTGLELPSDIADKFAKRPTDWHAYYVQKHTSFQKVDYDTLLDQCDREYMEAQRHLTTFQDDINYSVLTQVASKMFWILDTLPVYAGCYFILSYILYFMKRFEDALDILDMGRNADPSFTQFNELEREIIDSMQNEERKFTDVPLLINENLSPELIAVLLEIFHRFDKDKDNCLNFEELDRFVFSTNGQHPPHSFLQQFGQRFGSNEHGWLTKEGFLAFYLEQTLDDVHETRKDIRAHGYDCSRLKKKTT
;
A
#
# COMPACT_ATOMS: atom_id res chain seq x y z
N MET A 1 -7.87 -42.22 -6.31
CA MET A 1 -7.36 -41.59 -5.08
C MET A 1 -7.50 -40.08 -5.26
N GLN A 2 -8.39 -39.42 -4.51
CA GLN A 2 -8.60 -37.97 -4.62
C GLN A 2 -7.36 -37.24 -4.07
N ARG A 3 -6.84 -36.27 -4.84
CA ARG A 3 -5.75 -35.40 -4.41
C ARG A 3 -6.34 -34.15 -3.76
N LEU A 4 -5.66 -33.60 -2.76
CA LEU A 4 -6.00 -32.29 -2.25
C LEU A 4 -5.81 -31.24 -3.35
N PRO A 5 -6.71 -30.26 -3.49
CA PRO A 5 -6.52 -29.15 -4.43
C PRO A 5 -5.28 -28.31 -4.09
N GLU A 6 -4.61 -27.78 -5.11
CA GLU A 6 -3.40 -26.97 -4.98
C GLU A 6 -3.60 -25.73 -4.09
N ASN A 7 -4.75 -25.06 -4.20
CA ASN A 7 -5.08 -23.91 -3.36
C ASN A 7 -5.19 -24.28 -1.87
N ILE A 8 -5.59 -25.52 -1.54
CA ILE A 8 -5.63 -25.99 -0.15
C ILE A 8 -4.22 -26.32 0.34
N ILE A 9 -3.40 -27.00 -0.47
CA ILE A 9 -2.02 -27.34 -0.13
C ILE A 9 -1.19 -26.09 0.14
N THR A 10 -1.26 -25.11 -0.77
CA THR A 10 -0.56 -23.83 -0.62
C THR A 10 -1.07 -23.05 0.59
N ARG A 11 -2.38 -23.06 0.87
CA ARG A 11 -2.92 -22.38 2.05
C ARG A 11 -2.45 -23.02 3.36
N ILE A 12 -2.38 -24.36 3.43
CA ILE A 12 -1.82 -25.06 4.59
C ILE A 12 -0.36 -24.64 4.78
N ALA A 13 0.46 -24.80 3.75
CA ALA A 13 1.89 -24.44 3.78
C ALA A 13 2.13 -22.96 4.14
N TYR A 14 1.23 -22.08 3.72
CA TYR A 14 1.33 -20.64 3.98
C TYR A 14 1.28 -20.30 5.48
N PHE A 15 0.53 -21.06 6.28
CA PHE A 15 0.41 -20.87 7.73
C PHE A 15 1.27 -21.83 8.55
N SER A 16 1.93 -22.79 7.92
CA SER A 16 2.87 -23.71 8.56
C SER A 16 4.22 -23.05 8.87
N SER A 17 4.97 -23.65 9.81
CA SER A 17 6.39 -23.34 10.00
C SER A 17 7.19 -23.64 8.73
N ILE A 18 8.42 -23.12 8.65
CA ILE A 18 9.30 -23.43 7.52
C ILE A 18 9.57 -24.93 7.43
N GLU A 19 9.80 -25.60 8.55
CA GLU A 19 10.10 -27.03 8.60
C GLU A 19 8.93 -27.85 8.06
N ASP A 20 7.71 -27.51 8.47
CA ASP A 20 6.49 -28.18 8.02
C ASP A 20 6.18 -27.89 6.55
N ALA A 21 6.38 -26.66 6.09
CA ALA A 21 6.18 -26.28 4.69
C ALA A 21 7.17 -27.03 3.76
N LEU A 22 8.44 -27.14 4.17
CA LEU A 22 9.46 -27.88 3.43
C LEU A 22 9.18 -29.39 3.42
N ALA A 23 8.78 -29.94 4.57
CA ALA A 23 8.38 -31.34 4.68
C ALA A 23 7.19 -31.64 3.76
N LEU A 24 6.13 -30.83 3.83
CA LEU A 24 4.93 -30.98 2.99
C LEU A 24 5.27 -30.89 1.50
N GLY A 25 6.10 -29.92 1.11
CA GLY A 25 6.58 -29.76 -0.26
C GLY A 25 7.37 -30.98 -0.77
N SER A 26 8.07 -31.68 0.13
CA SER A 26 8.87 -32.85 -0.20
C SER A 26 8.07 -34.16 -0.25
N CYS A 27 6.83 -34.19 0.25
CA CYS A 27 6.03 -35.41 0.35
C CYS A 27 5.56 -35.98 -0.99
N SER A 28 5.45 -35.17 -2.04
CA SER A 28 5.04 -35.63 -3.37
C SER A 28 5.44 -34.67 -4.47
N ARG A 29 5.51 -35.14 -5.72
CA ARG A 29 5.75 -34.27 -6.89
C ARG A 29 4.72 -33.15 -7.04
N HIS A 30 3.47 -33.40 -6.64
CA HIS A 30 2.43 -32.36 -6.70
C HIS A 30 2.69 -31.27 -5.67
N CYS A 31 3.00 -31.64 -4.42
CA CYS A 31 3.35 -30.68 -3.38
C CYS A 31 4.64 -29.92 -3.70
N TYR A 32 5.61 -30.58 -4.34
CA TYR A 32 6.86 -29.96 -4.78
C TYR A 32 6.57 -28.78 -5.72
N HIS A 33 5.77 -28.99 -6.77
CA HIS A 33 5.44 -27.92 -7.70
C HIS A 33 4.58 -26.83 -7.06
N SER A 34 3.66 -27.18 -6.17
CA SER A 34 2.78 -26.19 -5.54
C SER A 34 3.48 -25.35 -4.45
N ILE A 35 4.53 -25.88 -3.81
CA ILE A 35 5.21 -25.23 -2.68
C ILE A 35 6.66 -24.88 -3.04
N LEU A 36 7.53 -25.89 -3.26
CA LEU A 36 8.98 -25.68 -3.36
C LEU A 36 9.42 -24.99 -4.66
N ASP A 37 8.79 -25.32 -5.78
CA ASP A 37 9.05 -24.74 -7.12
C ASP A 37 8.21 -23.46 -7.37
N ASN A 38 7.37 -23.08 -6.40
CA ASN A 38 6.42 -21.99 -6.56
C ASN A 38 6.98 -20.68 -5.99
N GLU A 39 7.65 -19.90 -6.84
CA GLU A 39 8.19 -18.59 -6.48
C GLU A 39 7.12 -17.62 -5.92
N ALA A 40 5.90 -17.66 -6.46
CA ALA A 40 4.83 -16.78 -6.01
C ALA A 40 4.38 -17.11 -4.57
N PHE A 41 4.39 -18.39 -4.21
CA PHE A 41 4.13 -18.85 -2.85
C PHE A 41 5.18 -18.31 -1.87
N TRP A 42 6.47 -18.53 -2.14
CA TRP A 42 7.55 -18.08 -1.25
C TRP A 42 7.66 -16.57 -1.17
N ARG A 43 7.41 -15.86 -2.27
CA ARG A 43 7.30 -14.40 -2.24
C ARG A 43 6.18 -13.96 -1.30
N SER A 44 4.99 -14.54 -1.44
CA SER A 44 3.84 -14.16 -0.61
C SER A 44 4.08 -14.46 0.87
N LYS A 45 4.63 -15.64 1.18
CA LYS A 45 4.98 -16.04 2.56
C LYS A 45 6.06 -15.12 3.15
N SER A 46 7.10 -14.80 2.38
CA SER A 46 8.15 -13.84 2.77
C SER A 46 7.59 -12.46 3.07
N LEU A 47 6.73 -11.92 2.20
CA LEU A 47 6.17 -10.58 2.39
C LEU A 47 5.24 -10.50 3.59
N LYS A 48 4.53 -11.58 3.91
CA LYS A 48 3.66 -11.65 5.08
C LYS A 48 4.45 -11.68 6.38
N GLU A 49 5.52 -12.48 6.44
CA GLU A 49 6.26 -12.70 7.67
C GLU A 49 7.38 -11.68 7.88
N PHE A 50 7.98 -11.17 6.80
CA PHE A 50 9.11 -10.25 6.85
C PHE A 50 8.80 -8.84 6.35
N GLY A 51 7.54 -8.54 6.04
CA GLY A 51 7.14 -7.27 5.46
C GLY A 51 7.69 -7.06 4.05
N ASN A 52 7.25 -5.98 3.39
CA ASN A 52 7.72 -5.60 2.05
C ASN A 52 8.83 -4.55 2.12
N ILE A 53 9.93 -4.87 2.81
CA ILE A 53 11.04 -3.93 3.03
C ILE A 53 11.66 -3.42 1.72
N PHE A 54 11.62 -4.21 0.64
CA PHE A 54 12.07 -3.80 -0.69
C PHE A 54 11.20 -2.69 -1.28
N ARG A 55 9.86 -2.79 -1.14
CA ARG A 55 8.96 -1.72 -1.58
C ARG A 55 9.16 -0.47 -0.72
N LEU A 56 9.28 -0.66 0.60
CA LEU A 56 9.54 0.44 1.54
C LEU A 56 10.81 1.22 1.16
N TYR A 57 11.90 0.51 0.91
CA TYR A 57 13.17 1.08 0.48
C TYR A 57 13.03 1.85 -0.83
N GLN A 58 12.38 1.26 -1.84
CA GLN A 58 12.20 1.90 -3.14
C GLN A 58 11.37 3.18 -3.06
N ILE A 59 10.26 3.18 -2.31
CA ILE A 59 9.47 4.39 -2.06
C ILE A 59 10.38 5.43 -1.41
N PHE A 60 11.00 5.09 -0.28
CA PHE A 60 11.78 6.03 0.51
C PHE A 60 12.93 6.69 -0.27
N ILE A 61 13.77 5.91 -0.97
CA ILE A 61 14.91 6.46 -1.71
C ILE A 61 14.46 7.29 -2.91
N THR A 62 13.44 6.85 -3.64
CA THR A 62 12.93 7.59 -4.80
C THR A 62 12.35 8.94 -4.37
N SER A 63 11.65 8.98 -3.24
CA SER A 63 10.99 10.18 -2.74
C SER A 63 11.95 11.17 -2.09
N THR A 64 12.94 10.67 -1.35
CA THR A 64 13.90 11.50 -0.60
C THR A 64 15.13 11.88 -1.41
N GLY A 65 15.57 11.04 -2.35
CA GLY A 65 16.87 11.18 -3.02
C GLY A 65 18.07 10.94 -2.10
N LEU A 66 17.86 10.40 -0.89
CA LEU A 66 18.94 10.09 0.04
C LEU A 66 19.74 8.87 -0.41
N GLU A 67 21.05 8.91 -0.22
CA GLU A 67 21.94 7.77 -0.42
C GLU A 67 22.18 7.08 0.92
N LEU A 68 21.56 5.92 1.12
CA LEU A 68 21.82 5.10 2.30
C LEU A 68 23.15 4.33 2.16
N PRO A 69 23.81 3.99 3.29
CA PRO A 69 25.02 3.18 3.31
C PRO A 69 24.91 1.89 2.49
N SER A 70 26.03 1.43 1.92
CA SER A 70 26.07 0.31 0.97
C SER A 70 25.53 -1.00 1.54
N ASP A 71 25.69 -1.25 2.83
CA ASP A 71 25.17 -2.45 3.50
C ASP A 71 23.64 -2.51 3.50
N ILE A 72 22.96 -1.36 3.52
CA ILE A 72 21.51 -1.26 3.36
C ILE A 72 21.14 -1.23 1.87
N ALA A 73 21.83 -0.41 1.09
CA ALA A 73 21.52 -0.21 -0.33
C ALA A 73 21.67 -1.50 -1.13
N ASP A 74 22.79 -2.22 -1.00
CA ASP A 74 23.05 -3.46 -1.73
C ASP A 74 22.02 -4.55 -1.38
N LYS A 75 21.50 -4.51 -0.15
CA LYS A 75 20.55 -5.50 0.36
C LYS A 75 19.13 -5.28 -0.12
N PHE A 76 18.66 -4.03 -0.22
CA PHE A 76 17.26 -3.72 -0.51
C PHE A 76 17.01 -3.06 -1.87
N ALA A 77 18.05 -2.60 -2.56
CA ALA A 77 17.89 -2.00 -3.89
C ALA A 77 17.32 -2.98 -4.92
N LYS A 78 17.55 -4.28 -4.75
CA LYS A 78 17.06 -5.32 -5.68
C LYS A 78 16.26 -6.37 -4.93
N ARG A 79 15.14 -6.78 -5.54
CA ARG A 79 14.33 -7.89 -5.03
C ARG A 79 15.04 -9.22 -5.25
N PRO A 80 14.82 -10.22 -4.39
CA PRO A 80 15.27 -11.59 -4.62
C PRO A 80 14.74 -12.14 -5.94
N THR A 81 15.61 -12.83 -6.66
CA THR A 81 15.24 -13.62 -7.85
C THR A 81 14.79 -15.05 -7.49
N ASP A 82 15.22 -15.54 -6.33
CA ASP A 82 14.85 -16.83 -5.73
C ASP A 82 14.29 -16.54 -4.34
N TRP A 83 12.96 -16.50 -4.23
CA TRP A 83 12.27 -16.19 -2.98
C TRP A 83 12.33 -17.34 -1.99
N HIS A 84 12.44 -18.58 -2.46
CA HIS A 84 12.60 -19.73 -1.59
C HIS A 84 13.94 -19.67 -0.85
N ALA A 85 15.04 -19.50 -1.57
CA ALA A 85 16.38 -19.36 -0.98
C ALA A 85 16.47 -18.15 -0.04
N TYR A 86 15.91 -17.01 -0.46
CA TYR A 86 15.82 -15.82 0.37
C TYR A 86 15.08 -16.10 1.68
N TYR A 87 13.88 -16.71 1.60
CA TYR A 87 13.06 -17.01 2.78
C TYR A 87 13.80 -17.93 3.76
N VAL A 88 14.39 -19.02 3.25
CA VAL A 88 15.16 -19.99 4.05
C VAL A 88 16.35 -19.32 4.74
N GLN A 89 17.12 -18.52 4.00
CA GLN A 89 18.27 -17.81 4.54
C GLN A 89 17.86 -16.82 5.63
N LYS A 90 16.81 -16.04 5.36
CA LYS A 90 16.26 -15.04 6.29
C LYS A 90 15.74 -15.69 7.57
N HIS A 91 14.95 -16.76 7.46
CA HIS A 91 14.43 -17.49 8.61
C HIS A 91 15.55 -18.12 9.46
N THR A 92 16.56 -18.70 8.81
CA THR A 92 17.74 -19.27 9.50
C THR A 92 18.52 -18.20 10.26
N SER A 93 18.59 -16.97 9.72
CA SER A 93 19.25 -15.85 10.40
C SER A 93 18.52 -15.46 11.69
N PHE A 94 17.18 -15.53 11.72
CA PHE A 94 16.38 -15.22 12.90
C PHE A 94 16.49 -16.27 14.01
N GLN A 95 16.52 -17.56 13.67
CA GLN A 95 16.63 -18.64 14.67
C GLN A 95 17.92 -18.59 15.50
N LYS A 96 18.96 -17.89 15.02
CA LYS A 96 20.27 -17.81 15.68
C LYS A 96 20.42 -16.61 16.62
N VAL A 97 19.47 -15.68 16.61
CA VAL A 97 19.57 -14.43 17.35
C VAL A 97 18.76 -14.54 18.64
N ASP A 98 19.34 -14.08 19.74
CA ASP A 98 18.63 -13.89 20.99
C ASP A 98 17.64 -12.74 20.83
N TYR A 99 16.34 -13.07 20.76
CA TYR A 99 15.27 -12.14 20.45
C TYR A 99 15.15 -11.01 21.48
N ASP A 100 15.34 -11.32 22.77
CA ASP A 100 15.19 -10.33 23.85
C ASP A 100 16.32 -9.30 23.79
N THR A 101 17.57 -9.76 23.64
CA THR A 101 18.73 -8.88 23.45
C THR A 101 18.59 -7.99 22.21
N LEU A 102 18.01 -8.56 21.14
CA LEU A 102 17.79 -7.85 19.88
C LEU A 102 16.70 -6.79 19.98
N LEU A 103 15.61 -7.10 20.68
CA LEU A 103 14.53 -6.16 20.95
C LEU A 103 15.05 -4.97 21.77
N ASP A 104 15.79 -5.24 22.84
CA ASP A 104 16.45 -4.20 23.65
C ASP A 104 17.38 -3.32 22.82
N GLN A 105 18.10 -3.91 21.86
CA GLN A 105 18.95 -3.14 20.95
C GLN A 105 18.12 -2.27 20.02
N CYS A 106 17.07 -2.83 19.39
CA CYS A 106 16.19 -2.07 18.49
C CYS A 106 15.53 -0.90 19.22
N ASP A 107 15.07 -1.09 20.46
CA ASP A 107 14.47 -0.03 21.28
C ASP A 107 15.48 1.09 21.57
N ARG A 108 16.73 0.76 21.90
CA ARG A 108 17.79 1.77 22.12
C ARG A 108 18.06 2.58 20.85
N GLU A 109 18.23 1.90 19.73
CA GLU A 109 18.51 2.52 18.42
C GLU A 109 17.33 3.39 17.96
N TYR A 110 16.10 2.94 18.21
CA TYR A 110 14.88 3.70 17.95
C TYR A 110 14.80 4.98 18.79
N MET A 111 15.04 4.86 20.10
CA MET A 111 15.02 6.02 21.00
C MET A 111 16.13 7.04 20.67
N GLU A 112 17.30 6.57 20.24
CA GLU A 112 18.38 7.44 19.74
C GLU A 112 17.96 8.17 18.45
N ALA A 113 17.36 7.44 17.50
CA ALA A 113 16.85 8.01 16.26
C ALA A 113 15.78 9.09 16.49
N GLN A 114 14.87 8.87 17.45
CA GLN A 114 13.89 9.88 17.84
C GLN A 114 14.54 11.15 18.42
N ARG A 115 15.58 11.02 19.25
CA ARG A 115 16.32 12.19 19.77
C ARG A 115 17.02 12.97 18.68
N HIS A 116 17.56 12.30 17.67
CA HIS A 116 18.14 12.97 16.51
C HIS A 116 17.10 13.78 15.71
N LEU A 117 15.86 13.28 15.62
CA LEU A 117 14.76 14.01 14.99
C LEU A 117 14.27 15.22 15.80
N THR A 118 14.32 15.19 17.13
CA THR A 118 13.95 16.38 17.93
C THR A 118 14.96 17.51 17.81
N THR A 119 16.25 17.20 17.58
CA THR A 119 17.30 18.19 17.31
C THR A 119 17.30 18.73 15.87
N PHE A 120 16.49 18.13 14.99
CA PHE A 120 16.43 18.45 13.56
C PHE A 120 15.59 19.70 13.23
N GLN A 121 14.86 20.25 14.20
CA GLN A 121 13.98 21.40 13.99
C GLN A 121 14.73 22.73 13.70
N ASP A 122 16.04 22.78 13.93
CA ASP A 122 16.83 24.01 13.85
C ASP A 122 17.72 24.14 12.59
N ASP A 123 18.07 23.04 11.90
CA ASP A 123 18.82 23.06 10.63
C ASP A 123 18.64 21.74 9.83
N ILE A 124 18.39 21.81 8.53
CA ILE A 124 18.11 20.62 7.69
C ILE A 124 19.41 19.87 7.42
N ASN A 125 19.78 18.99 8.34
CA ASN A 125 20.95 18.14 8.19
C ASN A 125 20.59 16.78 7.56
N TYR A 126 20.76 16.67 6.24
CA TYR A 126 20.52 15.42 5.49
C TYR A 126 21.35 14.23 5.98
N SER A 127 22.51 14.45 6.62
CA SER A 127 23.30 13.34 7.19
C SER A 127 22.58 12.67 8.36
N VAL A 128 21.86 13.46 9.17
CA VAL A 128 21.06 12.95 10.30
C VAL A 128 19.89 12.13 9.77
N LEU A 129 19.19 12.61 8.75
CA LEU A 129 18.10 11.84 8.11
C LEU A 129 18.60 10.51 7.54
N THR A 130 19.76 10.53 6.89
CA THR A 130 20.41 9.33 6.34
C THR A 130 20.72 8.33 7.46
N GLN A 131 21.30 8.79 8.57
CA GLN A 131 21.63 7.94 9.71
C GLN A 131 20.36 7.35 10.37
N VAL A 132 19.34 8.17 10.59
CA VAL A 132 18.06 7.73 11.15
C VAL A 132 17.40 6.70 10.24
N ALA A 133 17.26 7.00 8.95
CA ALA A 133 16.67 6.08 7.98
C ALA A 133 17.42 4.74 7.93
N SER A 134 18.77 4.79 7.94
CA SER A 134 19.61 3.58 7.97
C SER A 134 19.31 2.70 9.18
N LYS A 135 19.19 3.31 10.37
CA LYS A 135 18.81 2.61 11.61
C LYS A 135 17.40 2.00 11.48
N MET A 136 16.43 2.73 10.92
CA MET A 136 15.06 2.21 10.74
C MET A 136 15.03 1.00 9.78
N PHE A 137 15.76 1.05 8.67
CA PHE A 137 15.86 -0.09 7.75
C PHE A 137 16.57 -1.29 8.38
N TRP A 138 17.61 -1.05 9.19
CA TRP A 138 18.27 -2.11 9.94
C TRP A 138 17.33 -2.76 10.98
N ILE A 139 16.57 -1.94 11.73
CA ILE A 139 15.57 -2.45 12.67
C ILE A 139 14.50 -3.24 11.90
N LEU A 140 13.93 -2.70 10.82
CA LEU A 140 12.86 -3.40 10.07
C LEU A 140 13.34 -4.65 9.35
N ASP A 141 14.60 -4.71 8.96
CA ASP A 141 15.20 -5.94 8.45
C ASP A 141 15.18 -7.05 9.51
N THR A 142 15.21 -6.66 10.78
CA THR A 142 15.36 -7.55 11.92
C THR A 142 14.04 -7.78 12.66
N LEU A 143 13.21 -6.76 12.79
CA LEU A 143 11.89 -6.75 13.43
C LEU A 143 10.91 -6.06 12.46
N PRO A 144 10.41 -6.78 11.45
CA PRO A 144 9.57 -6.22 10.39
C PRO A 144 8.23 -5.64 10.87
N VAL A 145 7.79 -6.07 12.06
CA VAL A 145 6.55 -5.63 12.72
C VAL A 145 6.76 -4.39 13.61
N TYR A 146 7.97 -3.83 13.67
CA TYR A 146 8.27 -2.69 14.52
C TYR A 146 7.67 -1.39 13.95
N ALA A 147 6.41 -1.12 14.34
CA ALA A 147 5.57 -0.04 13.82
C ALA A 147 6.24 1.34 13.85
N GLY A 148 6.96 1.63 14.92
CA GLY A 148 7.66 2.91 15.11
C GLY A 148 8.63 3.26 13.97
N CYS A 149 9.23 2.27 13.32
CA CYS A 149 10.15 2.52 12.21
C CYS A 149 9.41 3.04 10.97
N TYR A 150 8.22 2.49 10.66
CA TYR A 150 7.38 3.02 9.59
C TYR A 150 6.94 4.45 9.91
N PHE A 151 6.59 4.72 11.17
CA PHE A 151 6.21 6.06 11.62
C PHE A 151 7.33 7.06 11.41
N ILE A 152 8.56 6.73 11.82
CA ILE A 152 9.73 7.59 11.63
C ILE A 152 10.02 7.82 10.14
N LEU A 153 9.99 6.78 9.31
CA LEU A 153 10.24 6.92 7.87
C LEU A 153 9.16 7.79 7.19
N SER A 154 7.88 7.61 7.56
CA SER A 154 6.79 8.48 7.13
C SER A 154 6.97 9.91 7.62
N TYR A 155 7.44 10.11 8.86
CA TYR A 155 7.70 11.43 9.42
C TYR A 155 8.82 12.18 8.66
N ILE A 156 9.87 11.47 8.26
CA ILE A 156 10.93 12.04 7.40
C ILE A 156 10.33 12.48 6.06
N LEU A 157 9.52 11.65 5.41
CA LEU A 157 8.84 12.00 4.16
C LEU A 157 7.88 13.18 4.33
N TYR A 158 7.13 13.21 5.43
CA TYR A 158 6.27 14.35 5.80
C TYR A 158 7.08 15.65 5.89
N PHE A 159 8.20 15.64 6.61
CA PHE A 159 9.08 16.79 6.72
C PHE A 159 9.63 17.23 5.35
N MET A 160 9.95 16.27 4.49
CA MET A 160 10.40 16.52 3.11
C MET A 160 9.27 16.86 2.13
N LYS A 161 8.03 17.02 2.63
CA LYS A 161 6.82 17.32 1.84
C LYS A 161 6.53 16.28 0.75
N ARG A 162 6.83 15.02 1.05
CA ARG A 162 6.50 13.84 0.23
C ARG A 162 5.28 13.15 0.82
N PHE A 163 4.16 13.86 0.85
CA PHE A 163 2.97 13.46 1.59
C PHE A 163 2.35 12.15 1.10
N GLU A 164 2.21 11.96 -0.22
CA GLU A 164 1.65 10.74 -0.79
C GLU A 164 2.47 9.51 -0.37
N ASP A 165 3.79 9.60 -0.50
CA ASP A 165 4.70 8.52 -0.14
C ASP A 165 4.74 8.28 1.38
N ALA A 166 4.57 9.33 2.18
CA ALA A 166 4.46 9.21 3.63
C ALA A 166 3.23 8.40 4.04
N LEU A 167 2.08 8.64 3.40
CA LEU A 167 0.84 7.89 3.62
C LEU A 167 0.98 6.42 3.19
N ASP A 168 1.61 6.17 2.04
CA ASP A 168 1.91 4.80 1.56
C ASP A 168 2.74 4.01 2.60
N ILE A 169 3.74 4.64 3.23
CA ILE A 169 4.53 4.00 4.29
C ILE A 169 3.71 3.81 5.58
N LEU A 170 2.81 4.74 5.93
CA LEU A 170 1.91 4.56 7.08
C LEU A 170 0.98 3.36 6.90
N ASP A 171 0.43 3.17 5.70
CA ASP A 171 -0.38 2.00 5.35
C ASP A 171 0.41 0.71 5.49
N MET A 172 1.68 0.70 5.06
CA MET A 172 2.56 -0.45 5.27
C MET A 172 2.75 -0.73 6.76
N GLY A 173 2.96 0.32 7.57
CA GLY A 173 3.07 0.21 9.02
C GLY A 173 1.81 -0.34 9.69
N ARG A 174 0.61 0.14 9.32
CA ARG A 174 -0.67 -0.38 9.86
C ARG A 174 -0.90 -1.83 9.54
N ASN A 175 -0.50 -2.28 8.34
CA ASN A 175 -0.59 -3.69 7.98
C ASN A 175 0.35 -4.57 8.81
N ALA A 176 1.48 -4.02 9.27
CA ALA A 176 2.43 -4.70 10.13
C ALA A 176 1.97 -4.72 11.60
N ASP A 177 1.46 -3.59 12.10
CA ASP A 177 0.91 -3.45 13.45
C ASP A 177 -0.32 -2.51 13.45
N PRO A 178 -1.54 -3.06 13.42
CA PRO A 178 -2.77 -2.27 13.47
C PRO A 178 -3.02 -1.57 14.81
N SER A 179 -2.31 -1.95 15.88
CA SER A 179 -2.53 -1.41 17.22
C SER A 179 -1.78 -0.10 17.47
N PHE A 180 -0.84 0.26 16.59
CA PHE A 180 -0.01 1.45 16.72
C PHE A 180 -0.77 2.73 16.32
N THR A 181 -1.42 3.37 17.30
CA THR A 181 -2.35 4.48 17.05
C THR A 181 -1.70 5.78 16.56
N GLN A 182 -0.38 5.96 16.75
CA GLN A 182 0.34 7.18 16.36
C GLN A 182 0.31 7.42 14.84
N PHE A 183 0.09 6.37 14.03
CA PHE A 183 -0.12 6.53 12.60
C PHE A 183 -1.31 7.43 12.26
N ASN A 184 -2.38 7.37 13.05
CA ASN A 184 -3.59 8.16 12.81
C ASN A 184 -3.35 9.65 13.06
N GLU A 185 -2.48 9.99 14.02
CA GLU A 185 -2.15 11.37 14.34
C GLU A 185 -1.32 11.98 13.20
N LEU A 186 -0.25 11.30 12.77
CA LEU A 186 0.59 11.76 11.68
C LEU A 186 -0.15 11.80 10.33
N GLU A 187 -1.03 10.83 10.05
CA GLU A 187 -1.89 10.86 8.86
C GLU A 187 -2.76 12.12 8.82
N ARG A 188 -3.43 12.46 9.94
CA ARG A 188 -4.22 13.70 10.02
C ARG A 188 -3.35 14.92 9.78
N GLU A 189 -2.17 15.01 10.38
CA GLU A 189 -1.24 16.12 10.16
C GLU A 189 -0.78 16.23 8.71
N ILE A 190 -0.49 15.11 8.05
CA ILE A 190 -0.14 15.06 6.63
C ILE A 190 -1.31 15.58 5.79
N ILE A 191 -2.53 15.08 6.02
CA ILE A 191 -3.73 15.48 5.28
C ILE A 191 -4.01 16.97 5.47
N ASP A 192 -3.96 17.47 6.71
CA ASP A 192 -4.14 18.90 7.00
C ASP A 192 -3.06 19.75 6.31
N SER A 193 -1.82 19.28 6.28
CA SER A 193 -0.72 19.95 5.59
C SER A 193 -0.90 19.96 4.08
N MET A 194 -1.36 18.85 3.49
CA MET A 194 -1.72 18.77 2.06
C MET A 194 -2.80 19.79 1.72
N GLN A 195 -3.87 19.88 2.52
CA GLN A 195 -4.94 20.87 2.32
C GLN A 195 -4.43 22.31 2.44
N ASN A 196 -3.51 22.57 3.37
CA ASN A 196 -2.93 23.90 3.56
C ASN A 196 -1.95 24.28 2.43
N GLU A 197 -1.24 23.33 1.83
CA GLU A 197 -0.43 23.56 0.62
C GLU A 197 -1.29 23.70 -0.63
N GLU A 198 -2.38 22.93 -0.73
CA GLU A 198 -3.37 23.03 -1.81
C GLU A 198 -4.05 24.40 -1.84
N ARG A 199 -4.25 25.07 -0.70
CA ARG A 199 -4.73 26.47 -0.66
C ARG A 199 -3.77 27.48 -1.31
N LYS A 200 -2.52 27.12 -1.61
CA LYS A 200 -1.55 27.98 -2.32
C LYS A 200 -1.46 27.73 -3.82
N PHE A 201 -2.07 26.65 -4.34
CA PHE A 201 -2.14 26.37 -5.77
C PHE A 201 -3.59 26.44 -6.25
N THR A 202 -3.82 27.03 -7.42
CA THR A 202 -5.14 27.06 -8.06
C THR A 202 -5.48 25.65 -8.57
N ASP A 203 -5.94 24.79 -7.68
CA ASP A 203 -6.54 23.52 -8.04
C ASP A 203 -7.73 23.74 -8.97
N VAL A 204 -7.93 22.80 -9.89
CA VAL A 204 -9.18 22.73 -10.62
C VAL A 204 -10.24 22.29 -9.60
N PRO A 205 -11.26 23.12 -9.31
CA PRO A 205 -12.27 22.76 -8.33
C PRO A 205 -12.99 21.49 -8.77
N LEU A 206 -13.20 20.54 -7.86
CA LEU A 206 -13.99 19.33 -8.14
C LEU A 206 -15.49 19.63 -8.18
N LEU A 207 -15.91 20.70 -7.49
CA LEU A 207 -17.29 21.16 -7.44
C LEU A 207 -17.40 22.61 -7.89
N ILE A 208 -18.43 22.92 -8.68
CA ILE A 208 -18.85 24.27 -9.05
C ILE A 208 -20.34 24.38 -8.74
N ASN A 209 -20.71 25.28 -7.82
CA ASN A 209 -22.09 25.46 -7.37
C ASN A 209 -22.75 24.13 -6.93
N GLU A 210 -22.09 23.38 -6.05
CA GLU A 210 -22.56 22.08 -5.53
C GLU A 210 -22.77 20.98 -6.60
N ASN A 211 -22.26 21.17 -7.82
CA ASN A 211 -22.27 20.18 -8.88
C ASN A 211 -20.84 19.79 -9.25
N LEU A 212 -20.64 18.57 -9.77
CA LEU A 212 -19.34 18.15 -10.29
C LEU A 212 -18.84 19.14 -11.34
N SER A 213 -17.56 19.51 -11.26
CA SER A 213 -16.95 20.40 -12.25
C SER A 213 -16.87 19.73 -13.63
N PRO A 214 -16.92 20.50 -14.73
CA PRO A 214 -16.80 19.97 -16.08
C PRO A 214 -15.53 19.12 -16.27
N GLU A 215 -14.43 19.52 -15.66
CA GLU A 215 -13.15 18.81 -15.70
C GLU A 215 -13.22 17.47 -14.97
N LEU A 216 -13.85 17.43 -13.80
CA LEU A 216 -14.05 16.18 -13.06
C LEU A 216 -14.98 15.24 -13.81
N ILE A 217 -16.09 15.75 -14.36
CA ILE A 217 -17.01 14.97 -15.20
C ILE A 217 -16.25 14.34 -16.37
N ALA A 218 -15.38 15.09 -17.05
CA ALA A 218 -14.61 14.57 -18.18
C ALA A 218 -13.72 13.38 -17.75
N VAL A 219 -13.03 13.48 -16.60
CA VAL A 219 -12.20 12.39 -16.06
C VAL A 219 -13.05 11.19 -15.67
N LEU A 220 -14.12 11.40 -14.92
CA LEU A 220 -15.00 10.32 -14.46
C LEU A 220 -15.65 9.57 -15.62
N LEU A 221 -16.06 10.27 -16.68
CA LEU A 221 -16.59 9.63 -17.88
C LEU A 221 -15.53 8.85 -18.64
N GLU A 222 -14.28 9.31 -18.67
CA GLU A 222 -13.20 8.54 -19.25
C GLU A 222 -12.91 7.26 -18.47
N ILE A 223 -12.96 7.33 -17.13
CA ILE A 223 -12.85 6.16 -16.26
C ILE A 223 -14.02 5.21 -16.52
N PHE A 224 -15.26 5.72 -16.51
CA PHE A 224 -16.47 4.94 -16.78
C PHE A 224 -16.36 4.15 -18.10
N HIS A 225 -16.07 4.83 -19.20
CA HIS A 225 -15.95 4.18 -20.52
C HIS A 225 -14.78 3.18 -20.61
N ARG A 226 -13.81 3.22 -19.70
CA ARG A 226 -12.74 2.21 -19.63
C ARG A 226 -13.26 0.87 -19.10
N PHE A 227 -14.27 0.92 -18.23
CA PHE A 227 -14.84 -0.27 -17.60
C PHE A 227 -16.09 -0.79 -18.32
N ASP A 228 -16.88 0.09 -18.94
CA ASP A 228 -17.99 -0.23 -19.85
C ASP A 228 -17.44 -0.87 -21.15
N LYS A 229 -17.34 -2.21 -21.17
CA LYS A 229 -16.72 -2.95 -22.28
C LYS A 229 -17.68 -3.19 -23.42
N ASP A 230 -18.95 -3.42 -23.13
CA ASP A 230 -19.99 -3.67 -24.12
C ASP A 230 -20.60 -2.37 -24.69
N LYS A 231 -20.26 -1.21 -24.10
CA LYS A 231 -20.60 0.15 -24.56
C LYS A 231 -22.10 0.42 -24.53
N ASP A 232 -22.78 -0.14 -23.54
CA ASP A 232 -24.22 0.06 -23.34
C ASP A 232 -24.54 1.30 -22.47
N ASN A 233 -23.51 2.06 -22.05
CA ASN A 233 -23.57 3.18 -21.10
C ASN A 233 -24.04 2.78 -19.70
N CYS A 234 -23.90 1.51 -19.35
CA CYS A 234 -24.11 0.96 -18.02
C CYS A 234 -22.85 0.19 -17.58
N LEU A 235 -22.72 -0.04 -16.27
CA LEU A 235 -21.76 -1.00 -15.74
C LEU A 235 -22.56 -2.17 -15.18
N ASN A 236 -22.46 -3.31 -15.85
CA ASN A 236 -22.99 -4.57 -15.32
C ASN A 236 -22.18 -5.02 -14.08
N PHE A 237 -22.62 -6.07 -13.39
CA PHE A 237 -21.97 -6.50 -12.14
C PHE A 237 -20.49 -6.87 -12.30
N GLU A 238 -20.10 -7.46 -13.43
CA GLU A 238 -18.70 -7.82 -13.69
C GLU A 238 -17.81 -6.60 -13.98
N GLU A 239 -18.36 -5.58 -14.61
CA GLU A 239 -17.67 -4.32 -14.89
C GLU A 239 -17.53 -3.46 -13.65
N LEU A 240 -18.61 -3.37 -12.86
CA LEU A 240 -18.63 -2.64 -11.59
C LEU A 240 -17.70 -3.30 -10.56
N ASP A 241 -17.67 -4.64 -10.48
CA ASP A 241 -16.70 -5.37 -9.65
C ASP A 241 -15.25 -5.02 -10.03
N ARG A 242 -14.93 -5.03 -11.34
CA ARG A 242 -13.60 -4.66 -11.83
C ARG A 242 -13.24 -3.22 -11.53
N PHE A 243 -14.21 -2.31 -11.66
CA PHE A 243 -14.04 -0.90 -11.30
C PHE A 243 -13.71 -0.76 -9.81
N VAL A 244 -14.54 -1.33 -8.91
CA VAL A 244 -14.34 -1.24 -7.46
C VAL A 244 -13.02 -1.89 -7.05
N PHE A 245 -12.66 -3.03 -7.64
CA PHE A 245 -11.36 -3.66 -7.40
C PHE A 245 -10.20 -2.77 -7.83
N SER A 246 -10.31 -2.10 -8.99
CA SER A 246 -9.27 -1.18 -9.45
C SER A 246 -9.15 0.08 -8.58
N THR A 247 -10.23 0.52 -7.95
CA THR A 247 -10.25 1.70 -7.07
C THR A 247 -9.72 1.36 -5.67
N ASN A 248 -10.21 0.25 -5.08
CA ASN A 248 -10.03 -0.06 -3.66
C ASN A 248 -9.18 -1.31 -3.37
N GLY A 249 -8.75 -2.03 -4.41
CA GLY A 249 -7.94 -3.25 -4.29
C GLY A 249 -8.69 -4.47 -3.75
N GLN A 250 -10.01 -4.40 -3.55
CA GLN A 250 -10.83 -5.48 -3.01
C GLN A 250 -12.11 -5.67 -3.84
N HIS A 251 -12.50 -6.93 -4.02
CA HIS A 251 -13.75 -7.28 -4.68
C HIS A 251 -14.94 -7.04 -3.73
N PRO A 252 -15.93 -6.23 -4.13
CA PRO A 252 -17.12 -6.02 -3.31
C PRO A 252 -18.01 -7.28 -3.27
N PRO A 253 -18.77 -7.50 -2.19
CA PRO A 253 -19.78 -8.55 -2.17
C PRO A 253 -20.91 -8.25 -3.17
N HIS A 254 -21.51 -9.28 -3.76
CA HIS A 254 -22.56 -9.10 -4.77
C HIS A 254 -23.77 -8.28 -4.27
N SER A 255 -24.10 -8.38 -2.98
CA SER A 255 -25.16 -7.56 -2.36
C SER A 255 -24.87 -6.07 -2.40
N PHE A 256 -23.59 -5.68 -2.30
CA PHE A 256 -23.17 -4.29 -2.42
C PHE A 256 -23.39 -3.79 -3.85
N LEU A 257 -22.97 -4.55 -4.86
CA LEU A 257 -23.14 -4.18 -6.28
C LEU A 257 -24.61 -3.93 -6.64
N GLN A 258 -25.52 -4.77 -6.13
CA GLN A 258 -26.96 -4.60 -6.35
C GLN A 258 -27.53 -3.36 -5.64
N GLN A 259 -27.11 -3.11 -4.40
CA GLN A 259 -27.53 -1.90 -3.66
C GLN A 259 -26.97 -0.62 -4.28
N PHE A 260 -25.81 -0.71 -4.92
CA PHE A 260 -25.15 0.42 -5.56
C PHE A 260 -26.00 1.01 -6.70
N GLY A 261 -26.47 0.15 -7.62
CA GLY A 261 -27.38 0.57 -8.69
C GLY A 261 -28.72 1.09 -8.16
N GLN A 262 -29.27 0.46 -7.10
CA GLN A 262 -30.52 0.90 -6.49
C GLN A 262 -30.45 2.29 -5.85
N ARG A 263 -29.30 2.63 -5.24
CA ARG A 263 -29.11 3.91 -4.54
C ARG A 263 -28.88 5.06 -5.51
N PHE A 264 -28.04 4.86 -6.52
CA PHE A 264 -27.56 5.96 -7.35
C PHE A 264 -28.21 6.04 -8.73
N GLY A 265 -28.82 4.95 -9.20
CA GLY A 265 -29.54 4.88 -10.46
C GLY A 265 -29.12 3.67 -11.30
N SER A 266 -30.10 2.91 -11.77
CA SER A 266 -29.87 1.73 -12.59
C SER A 266 -30.80 1.64 -13.79
N ASN A 267 -30.39 0.90 -14.82
CA ASN A 267 -31.26 0.55 -15.94
C ASN A 267 -32.30 -0.53 -15.55
N GLU A 268 -33.12 -0.98 -16.52
CA GLU A 268 -34.15 -2.01 -16.32
C GLU A 268 -33.59 -3.37 -15.86
N HIS A 269 -32.30 -3.62 -16.08
CA HIS A 269 -31.58 -4.83 -15.67
C HIS A 269 -30.90 -4.68 -14.30
N GLY A 270 -31.00 -3.52 -13.65
CA GLY A 270 -30.36 -3.23 -12.37
C GLY A 270 -28.88 -2.86 -12.45
N TRP A 271 -28.36 -2.57 -13.65
CA TRP A 271 -26.97 -2.16 -13.88
C TRP A 271 -26.80 -0.66 -13.66
N LEU A 272 -25.65 -0.25 -13.12
CA LEU A 272 -25.39 1.15 -12.78
C LEU A 272 -25.29 1.98 -14.07
N THR A 273 -26.11 3.01 -14.22
CA THR A 273 -26.02 3.88 -15.40
C THR A 273 -24.88 4.87 -15.27
N LYS A 274 -24.44 5.44 -16.39
CA LYS A 274 -23.52 6.58 -16.42
C LYS A 274 -23.95 7.73 -15.51
N GLU A 275 -25.24 8.08 -15.50
CA GLU A 275 -25.79 9.12 -14.63
C GLU A 275 -25.71 8.71 -13.16
N GLY A 276 -25.99 7.44 -12.84
CA GLY A 276 -25.85 6.92 -11.49
C GLY A 276 -24.40 6.91 -11.00
N PHE A 277 -23.45 6.61 -11.89
CA PHE A 277 -22.02 6.71 -11.59
C PHE A 277 -21.59 8.14 -11.25
N LEU A 278 -22.06 9.13 -12.01
CA LEU A 278 -21.81 10.54 -11.69
C LEU A 278 -22.52 10.98 -10.40
N ALA A 279 -23.73 10.49 -10.14
CA ALA A 279 -24.46 10.77 -8.90
C ALA A 279 -23.74 10.23 -7.66
N PHE A 280 -23.17 9.02 -7.75
CA PHE A 280 -22.32 8.46 -6.71
C PHE A 280 -21.12 9.38 -6.43
N TYR A 281 -20.38 9.77 -7.46
CA TYR A 281 -19.23 10.65 -7.29
C TYR A 281 -19.62 12.05 -6.80
N LEU A 282 -20.80 12.56 -7.17
CA LEU A 282 -21.30 13.82 -6.64
C LEU A 282 -21.55 13.71 -5.13
N GLU A 283 -22.26 12.67 -4.68
CA GLU A 283 -22.53 12.45 -3.26
C GLU A 283 -21.23 12.24 -2.47
N GLN A 284 -20.31 11.41 -2.99
CA GLN A 284 -19.00 11.20 -2.40
C GLN A 284 -18.19 12.50 -2.35
N THR A 285 -18.17 13.31 -3.40
CA THR A 285 -17.39 14.57 -3.42
C THR A 285 -17.99 15.62 -2.49
N LEU A 286 -19.32 15.65 -2.32
CA LEU A 286 -19.99 16.54 -1.38
C LEU A 286 -19.70 16.15 0.08
N ASP A 287 -19.57 14.86 0.38
CA ASP A 287 -19.26 14.34 1.71
C ASP A 287 -17.75 14.40 2.01
N ASP A 288 -16.94 13.82 1.12
CA ASP A 288 -15.49 13.75 1.21
C ASP A 288 -14.81 13.91 -0.17
N VAL A 289 -14.38 15.14 -0.45
CA VAL A 289 -13.60 15.50 -1.64
C VAL A 289 -12.32 14.64 -1.77
N HIS A 290 -11.73 14.18 -0.66
CA HIS A 290 -10.47 13.44 -0.67
C HIS A 290 -10.64 12.01 -1.16
N GLU A 291 -11.71 11.32 -0.78
CA GLU A 291 -11.99 9.98 -1.30
C GLU A 291 -12.14 10.02 -2.82
N THR A 292 -12.77 11.07 -3.35
CA THR A 292 -12.85 11.30 -4.80
C THR A 292 -11.48 11.52 -5.43
N ARG A 293 -10.59 12.30 -4.82
CA ARG A 293 -9.22 12.50 -5.33
C ARG A 293 -8.39 11.22 -5.29
N LYS A 294 -8.52 10.43 -4.23
CA LYS A 294 -7.87 9.13 -4.06
C LYS A 294 -8.34 8.14 -5.14
N ASP A 295 -9.64 8.07 -5.41
CA ASP A 295 -10.19 7.26 -6.49
C ASP A 295 -9.60 7.66 -7.85
N ILE A 296 -9.61 8.96 -8.17
CA ILE A 296 -9.04 9.50 -9.41
C ILE A 296 -7.55 9.11 -9.55
N ARG A 297 -6.80 9.18 -8.45
CA ARG A 297 -5.39 8.76 -8.40
C ARG A 297 -5.23 7.27 -8.69
N ALA A 298 -6.07 6.41 -8.12
CA ALA A 298 -6.06 4.97 -8.37
C ALA A 298 -6.22 4.63 -9.85
N HIS A 299 -6.90 5.49 -10.63
CA HIS A 299 -7.11 5.34 -12.07
C HIS A 299 -6.03 5.97 -12.97
N GLY A 300 -4.94 6.48 -12.38
CA GLY A 300 -3.76 6.98 -13.10
C GLY A 300 -3.79 8.48 -13.46
N TYR A 301 -4.62 9.26 -12.77
CA TYR A 301 -4.69 10.71 -12.96
C TYR A 301 -3.94 11.46 -11.84
N ASP A 302 -3.47 12.66 -12.17
CA ASP A 302 -3.09 13.69 -11.22
C ASP A 302 -4.38 14.21 -10.57
N CYS A 303 -4.54 13.94 -9.27
CA CYS A 303 -5.76 14.24 -8.54
C CYS A 303 -6.01 15.75 -8.36
N SER A 304 -4.98 16.60 -8.47
CA SER A 304 -5.08 18.07 -8.33
C SER A 304 -5.35 18.77 -9.65
N ARG A 305 -4.76 18.26 -10.74
CA ARG A 305 -4.86 18.85 -12.08
C ARG A 305 -5.87 18.17 -13.00
N LEU A 306 -6.42 17.02 -12.60
CA LEU A 306 -7.36 16.21 -13.37
C LEU A 306 -6.82 15.84 -14.77
N LYS A 307 -5.51 15.57 -14.85
CA LYS A 307 -4.81 15.17 -16.08
C LYS A 307 -4.21 13.79 -15.89
N LYS A 308 -4.15 12.99 -16.96
CA LYS A 308 -3.42 11.71 -16.91
C LYS A 308 -1.97 11.94 -16.55
N LYS A 309 -1.42 11.12 -15.66
CA LYS A 309 0.02 11.09 -15.41
C LYS A 309 0.69 10.55 -16.69
N THR A 310 1.35 11.41 -17.46
CA THR A 310 2.25 10.98 -18.53
C THR A 310 3.36 10.15 -17.88
N THR A 311 3.43 8.88 -18.25
CA THR A 311 4.44 7.94 -17.79
C THR A 311 5.80 8.27 -18.38
#